data_AF-A0A645GX98-F1
#
_entry.id   AF-A0A645GX98-F1
#
_cell.length_a   1.000
_cell.length_b   1.000
_cell.length_c   1.000
_cell.angle_alpha   90.00
_cell.angle_beta   90.00
_cell.angle_gamma   90.00
#
_symmetry.space_group_name_H-M   'P 1'
#
loop_
_entity.id
_entity.type
_entity.pdbx_description
1 polymer ?
#
loop_
_entity_poly.entity_id
_entity_poly.type
_entity_poly.pdbx_seq_one_letter_code
_entity_poly.pdbx_strand_id
1 'polypeptide(L)'
;MISTDYIRAYPEQIRRLIPNKRVTILGTDGFGRSDFRQALRKFFEVDRYYIAVAALKGLADEGKIPAKSISEAIKKYGIDVDKPNPLTR
;
A
#
# COMPACT_ATOMS: atom_id res chain seq x y z
N MET A 1 -5.62 -8.43 -1.25
CA MET A 1 -5.16 -7.09 -0.85
C MET A 1 -6.38 -6.24 -0.55
N ILE A 2 -6.31 -5.34 0.43
CA ILE A 2 -7.38 -4.37 0.75
C ILE A 2 -6.77 -2.97 0.79
N SER A 3 -7.46 -1.98 0.23
CA SER A 3 -7.11 -0.56 0.34
C SER A 3 -8.37 0.22 0.71
N THR A 4 -8.25 1.17 1.62
CA THR A 4 -9.36 1.99 2.10
C THR A 4 -8.92 3.44 2.28
N ASP A 5 -9.88 4.37 2.20
CA ASP A 5 -9.65 5.79 2.53
C ASP A 5 -9.70 6.05 4.06
N TYR A 6 -9.81 5.00 4.88
CA TYR A 6 -9.72 5.01 6.35
C TYR A 6 -8.38 4.46 6.85
N ILE A 7 -8.10 4.62 8.14
CA ILE A 7 -6.94 4.01 8.80
C ILE A 7 -6.90 2.49 8.62
N ARG A 8 -5.70 1.88 8.59
CA ARG A 8 -5.53 0.43 8.38
C ARG A 8 -6.28 -0.41 9.41
N ALA A 9 -6.44 0.12 10.63
CA ALA A 9 -7.16 -0.55 11.71
C ALA A 9 -8.62 -0.90 11.36
N TYR A 10 -9.26 -0.18 10.44
CA TYR A 10 -10.64 -0.44 10.04
C TYR A 10 -10.80 -1.81 9.32
N PRO A 11 -10.16 -2.07 8.16
CA PRO A 11 -10.21 -3.38 7.53
C PRO A 11 -9.44 -4.46 8.30
N GLU A 12 -8.54 -4.10 9.22
CA GLU A 12 -7.85 -5.09 10.07
C GLU A 12 -8.84 -5.90 10.93
N GLN A 13 -10.00 -5.33 11.28
CA GLN A 13 -11.03 -5.99 12.09
C GLN A 13 -11.54 -7.31 11.48
N ILE A 14 -11.57 -7.40 10.15
CA ILE A 14 -12.05 -8.59 9.43
C ILE A 14 -10.92 -9.54 9.05
N ARG A 15 -9.65 -9.25 9.37
CA ARG A 15 -8.50 -10.05 8.93
C ARG A 15 -8.60 -11.53 9.30
N ARG A 16 -9.13 -11.83 10.49
CA ARG A 16 -9.35 -13.21 10.96
C ARG A 16 -10.32 -14.02 10.10
N LEU A 17 -11.19 -13.34 9.35
CA LEU A 17 -12.18 -13.96 8.47
C LEU A 17 -11.64 -14.18 7.05
N ILE A 18 -10.46 -13.63 6.73
CA ILE A 18 -9.86 -13.73 5.40
C ILE A 18 -9.08 -15.05 5.30
N PRO A 19 -9.42 -15.96 4.37
CA PRO A 19 -8.74 -17.25 4.24
C PRO A 19 -7.22 -17.10 3.95
N ASN A 20 -6.85 -16.05 3.23
CA ASN A 20 -5.45 -15.75 2.95
C ASN A 20 -4.78 -15.02 4.14
N LYS A 21 -3.88 -15.72 4.83
CA LYS A 21 -3.11 -15.19 5.98
C LYS A 21 -2.17 -14.03 5.61
N ARG A 22 -1.80 -13.89 4.33
CA ARG A 22 -0.85 -12.88 3.82
C ARG A 22 -1.55 -11.68 3.17
N VAL A 23 -2.73 -11.29 3.67
CA VAL A 23 -3.41 -10.09 3.16
C VAL A 23 -2.62 -8.82 3.52
N THR A 24 -2.27 -8.04 2.51
CA THR A 24 -1.72 -6.69 2.68
C THR A 24 -2.87 -5.68 2.74
N ILE A 25 -2.81 -4.78 3.72
CA ILE A 25 -3.82 -3.77 4.01
C ILE A 25 -3.15 -2.39 3.90
N LEU A 26 -3.70 -1.54 3.04
CA LEU A 26 -3.33 -0.14 2.90
C LEU A 26 -4.45 0.74 3.45
N GLY A 27 -4.06 1.84 4.09
CA GLY A 27 -4.97 2.77 4.73
C GLY A 27 -4.30 4.11 4.98
N THR A 28 -5.10 5.09 5.32
CA THR A 28 -4.74 6.50 5.46
C THR A 28 -4.32 6.83 6.90
N ASP A 29 -3.43 6.03 7.48
CA ASP A 29 -2.93 6.30 8.82
C ASP A 29 -2.10 7.59 8.85
N GLY A 30 -2.33 8.44 9.86
CA GLY A 30 -1.65 9.72 10.03
C GLY A 30 -2.62 10.90 10.06
N PHE A 31 -2.07 12.10 10.23
CA PHE A 31 -2.88 13.33 10.26
C PHE A 31 -3.28 13.79 8.85
N GLY A 32 -4.53 14.21 8.72
CA GLY A 32 -5.05 14.81 7.48
C GLY A 32 -4.32 16.10 7.11
N ARG A 33 -4.26 16.39 5.82
CA ARG A 33 -3.66 17.61 5.27
C ARG A 33 -4.53 18.18 4.16
N SER A 34 -4.44 19.48 3.93
CA SER A 34 -5.15 20.14 2.83
C SER A 34 -4.32 20.03 1.55
N ASP A 35 -4.77 19.19 0.62
CA ASP A 35 -4.19 19.05 -0.72
C ASP A 35 -5.23 18.41 -1.66
N PHE A 36 -4.93 18.30 -2.96
CA PHE A 36 -5.76 17.59 -3.92
C PHE A 36 -5.87 16.10 -3.59
N ARG A 37 -7.01 15.48 -3.92
CA ARG A 37 -7.24 14.04 -3.67
C ARG A 37 -6.14 13.14 -4.22
N GLN A 38 -5.61 13.45 -5.40
CA GLN A 38 -4.54 12.66 -6.01
C GLN A 38 -3.24 12.73 -5.20
N ALA A 39 -2.88 13.92 -4.73
CA ALA A 39 -1.71 14.14 -3.88
C ALA A 39 -1.88 13.45 -2.52
N LEU A 40 -3.06 13.55 -1.90
CA LEU A 40 -3.35 12.88 -0.63
C LEU A 40 -3.29 11.35 -0.74
N ARG A 41 -3.85 10.76 -1.80
CA ARG A 41 -3.78 9.29 -2.00
C ARG A 41 -2.36 8.81 -2.24
N LYS A 42 -1.53 9.60 -2.94
CA LYS A 42 -0.10 9.32 -3.09
C LYS A 42 0.64 9.47 -1.76
N PHE A 43 0.29 10.48 -0.96
CA PHE A 43 0.88 10.73 0.36
C PHE A 43 0.56 9.59 1.34
N PHE A 44 -0.70 9.15 1.41
CA PHE A 44 -1.13 8.04 2.27
C PHE A 44 -0.83 6.66 1.70
N GLU A 45 -0.20 6.57 0.52
CA GLU A 45 0.21 5.30 -0.09
C GLU A 45 -0.98 4.40 -0.47
N VAL A 46 -2.13 4.99 -0.80
CA VAL A 46 -3.38 4.28 -1.15
C VAL A 46 -3.77 4.45 -2.62
N ASP A 47 -2.90 5.05 -3.44
CA ASP A 47 -3.14 5.21 -4.86
C ASP A 47 -2.97 3.89 -5.66
N ARG A 48 -3.35 3.93 -6.94
CA ARG A 48 -3.27 2.76 -7.84
C ARG A 48 -1.87 2.18 -8.00
N TYR A 49 -0.82 2.97 -7.84
CA TYR A 49 0.56 2.54 -8.01
C TYR A 49 1.06 1.79 -6.78
N TYR A 50 0.75 2.28 -5.58
CA TYR A 50 1.00 1.55 -4.34
C TYR A 50 0.19 0.24 -4.29
N ILE A 51 -1.05 0.25 -4.79
CA ILE A 51 -1.86 -0.96 -4.92
C ILE A 51 -1.18 -2.00 -5.83
N ALA A 52 -0.69 -1.58 -7.00
CA ALA A 52 0.00 -2.47 -7.92
C ALA A 52 1.29 -3.05 -7.30
N VAL A 53 2.11 -2.22 -6.65
CA VAL A 53 3.36 -2.69 -6.03
C VAL A 53 3.11 -3.63 -4.86
N ALA A 54 2.11 -3.37 -4.02
CA ALA A 54 1.72 -4.26 -2.94
C ALA A 54 1.20 -5.62 -3.44
N ALA A 55 0.46 -5.62 -4.55
CA ALA A 55 0.01 -6.86 -5.20
C ALA A 55 1.19 -7.66 -5.77
N LEU A 56 2.12 -7.01 -6.46
CA LEU A 56 3.35 -7.64 -6.98
C LEU A 56 4.20 -8.21 -5.85
N LYS A 57 4.35 -7.48 -4.74
CA LYS A 57 5.02 -7.99 -3.54
C LYS A 57 4.36 -9.28 -3.03
N GLY A 58 3.04 -9.30 -2.89
CA GLY A 58 2.32 -10.51 -2.45
C GLY A 58 2.58 -11.72 -3.35
N LEU A 59 2.63 -11.52 -4.68
CA LEU A 59 2.96 -12.59 -5.63
C LEU A 59 4.43 -13.04 -5.52
N ALA A 60 5.36 -12.13 -5.28
CA ALA A 60 6.77 -12.46 -5.10
C ALA A 60 7.02 -13.21 -3.79
N ASP A 61 6.33 -12.83 -2.70
CA ASP A 61 6.40 -13.51 -1.40
C ASP A 61 5.84 -14.95 -1.49
N GLU A 62 4.94 -15.21 -2.44
CA GLU A 62 4.44 -16.55 -2.80
C GLU A 62 5.35 -17.28 -3.82
N GLY A 63 6.45 -16.66 -4.27
CA GLY A 63 7.37 -17.23 -5.25
C GLY A 63 6.84 -17.31 -6.68
N LYS A 64 5.71 -16.66 -6.98
CA LYS A 64 5.06 -16.72 -8.31
C LYS A 64 5.72 -15.81 -9.35
N ILE A 65 6.41 -14.76 -8.91
CA ILE A 65 7.12 -13.82 -9.76
C ILE A 65 8.49 -13.46 -9.15
N PRO A 66 9.48 -13.07 -9.96
CA PRO A 66 10.77 -12.62 -9.43
C PRO A 66 10.64 -11.28 -8.71
N ALA A 67 11.37 -11.11 -7.61
CA ALA A 67 11.43 -9.86 -6.85
C ALA A 67 11.89 -8.65 -7.68
N LYS A 68 12.63 -8.90 -8.77
CA LYS A 68 13.05 -7.87 -9.74
C LYS A 68 11.86 -7.09 -10.32
N SER A 69 10.73 -7.75 -10.55
CA SER A 69 9.52 -7.11 -11.08
C SER A 69 8.96 -6.03 -10.15
N ILE A 70 9.17 -6.16 -8.83
CA ILE A 70 8.78 -5.14 -7.85
C ILE A 70 9.66 -3.89 -8.03
N SER A 71 10.98 -4.09 -8.12
CA SER A 71 11.94 -2.99 -8.29
C SER A 71 11.71 -2.23 -9.59
N GLU A 72 11.37 -2.93 -10.67
CA GLU A 72 10.98 -2.32 -11.95
C GLU A 72 9.68 -1.52 -11.83
N ALA A 73 8.68 -2.03 -11.13
CA ALA A 73 7.41 -1.32 -10.90
C ALA A 73 7.59 -0.06 -10.06
N ILE A 74 8.38 -0.12 -8.98
CA ILE A 74 8.69 1.05 -8.13
C ILE A 74 9.33 2.16 -8.97
N LYS A 75 10.33 1.81 -9.78
CA LYS A 75 11.00 2.77 -10.70
C LYS A 75 10.03 3.32 -11.75
N LYS A 76 9.24 2.44 -12.39
CA LYS A 76 8.27 2.83 -13.43
C LYS A 76 7.20 3.78 -12.92
N TYR A 77 6.77 3.64 -11.67
CA TYR A 77 5.71 4.44 -11.08
C TYR A 77 6.22 5.64 -10.28
N GLY A 78 7.54 5.81 -10.14
CA GLY A 78 8.13 6.92 -9.39
C GLY A 78 7.70 6.93 -7.92
N ILE A 79 7.65 5.74 -7.31
CA ILE A 79 7.37 5.58 -5.88
C ILE A 79 8.64 5.87 -5.10
N ASP A 80 8.55 6.79 -4.15
CA ASP A 80 9.62 7.10 -3.21
C ASP A 80 9.59 6.08 -2.07
N VAL A 81 10.65 5.27 -1.98
CA VAL A 81 10.80 4.22 -0.96
C VAL A 81 11.42 4.75 0.33
N ASP A 82 12.09 5.91 0.27
CA ASP A 82 12.80 6.53 1.40
C ASP A 82 11.94 7.61 2.09
N LYS A 83 10.75 7.86 1.54
CA LYS A 83 9.73 8.74 2.12
C LYS A 83 9.41 8.35 3.58
N PRO A 84 9.29 9.33 4.49
CA PRO A 84 8.86 9.06 5.86
C PRO A 84 7.43 8.51 5.90
N ASN A 85 7.21 7.56 6.82
CA ASN A 85 5.89 6.96 7.03
C ASN A 85 4.87 8.06 7.37
N PRO A 86 3.68 8.06 6.74
CA PRO A 86 2.62 9.03 7.01
C PRO A 86 2.23 9.17 8.50
N LEU A 87 2.46 8.15 9.32
CA LEU A 87 2.22 8.14 10.77
C LEU A 87 3.21 8.98 11.59
N THR A 88 4.45 9.16 11.11
CA THR A 88 5.56 9.71 11.90
C THR A 88 5.73 11.23 11.78
N ARG A 89 4.76 11.94 11.21
CA ARG A 89 4.87 13.38 10.93
C ARG A 89 3.65 14.18 11.34
#